data_AF-A0A183E239-F1
#
_entry.id   AF-A0A183E239-F1
#
_cell.length_a   1.000
_cell.length_b   1.000
_cell.length_c   1.000
_cell.angle_alpha   90.00
_cell.angle_beta   90.00
_cell.angle_gamma   90.00
#
_symmetry.space_group_name_H-M   'P 1'
#
loop_
_entity.id
_entity.type
_entity.pdbx_description
1 polymer ?
#
loop_
_entity_poly.entity_id
_entity_poly.type
_entity_poly.pdbx_seq_one_letter_code
_entity_poly.pdbx_strand_id
1 'polypeptide(L)'
;MSLRPIFPLVWGERSKDNYEKLHLLGPVLHTRLTPDQVLDYLDPTLMWNTLLQSEQTTALVAHFFARVTKLLLHPEDPVYQPVVSFLLLKPDVDLENVPEMYKLLMSCSTQFHDTERHWCLRLITDSLIEPNDYNILQKRYGIKLFLSLFGSSIADRQTRKYILLSLRAALQHRSVANDLYRRQNLHSWIVLSLQVQFSCLFTTLIKRIKKIWRRNAKNGARESEWRKNITQNTCQILGSKVCYCFEQSMFDSTSGANFPRSRLLDR
;
A
#
# COMPACT_ATOMS: atom_id res chain seq x y z
N MET A 1 -16.55 30.93 0.93
CA MET A 1 -16.02 29.56 0.91
C MET A 1 -15.07 29.49 -0.28
N SER A 2 -13.78 29.75 -0.05
CA SER A 2 -12.79 29.85 -1.12
C SER A 2 -12.63 28.49 -1.76
N LEU A 3 -13.07 28.33 -3.01
CA LEU A 3 -12.60 27.25 -3.86
C LEU A 3 -11.09 27.47 -3.94
N ARG A 4 -10.30 26.70 -3.19
CA ARG A 4 -8.92 26.45 -3.62
C ARG A 4 -9.07 26.02 -5.07
N PRO A 5 -8.33 26.61 -6.01
CA PRO A 5 -8.32 26.08 -7.35
C PRO A 5 -7.83 24.65 -7.17
N ILE A 6 -8.76 23.69 -7.25
CA ILE A 6 -8.43 22.33 -7.65
C ILE A 6 -7.77 22.61 -8.98
N PHE A 7 -6.45 22.72 -9.02
CA PHE A 7 -5.70 22.87 -10.26
C PHE A 7 -5.69 21.48 -10.81
N PRO A 8 -6.70 21.14 -11.61
CA PRO A 8 -6.84 19.80 -12.04
C PRO A 8 -5.72 19.58 -13.05
N LEU A 9 -5.22 18.37 -13.13
CA LEU A 9 -4.44 17.96 -14.29
C LEU A 9 -5.40 18.03 -15.49
N VAL A 10 -5.65 19.21 -16.08
CA VAL A 10 -6.72 19.39 -17.06
C VAL A 10 -6.26 18.81 -18.38
N TRP A 11 -6.93 17.74 -18.71
CA TRP A 11 -6.91 17.14 -20.03
C TRP A 11 -7.50 18.12 -21.04
N GLY A 12 -6.95 18.18 -22.26
CA GLY A 12 -7.39 19.15 -23.28
C GLY A 12 -8.88 19.08 -23.62
N GLU A 13 -9.37 20.00 -24.45
CA GLU A 13 -10.80 20.14 -24.81
C GLU A 13 -11.46 18.79 -25.19
N ARG A 14 -10.74 17.95 -25.95
CA ARG A 14 -11.19 16.60 -26.35
C ARG A 14 -11.53 15.68 -25.17
N SER A 15 -10.84 15.82 -24.05
CA SER A 15 -11.02 14.98 -22.87
C SER A 15 -12.16 15.43 -21.99
N LYS A 16 -12.39 16.74 -21.95
CA LYS A 16 -13.62 17.27 -21.37
C LYS A 16 -14.83 16.77 -22.16
N ASP A 17 -14.79 16.83 -23.48
CA ASP A 17 -15.85 16.29 -24.34
C ASP A 17 -16.03 14.77 -24.14
N ASN A 18 -14.93 14.03 -24.00
CA ASN A 18 -14.97 12.59 -23.73
C ASN A 18 -15.64 12.26 -22.40
N TYR A 19 -15.31 13.03 -21.35
CA TYR A 19 -15.91 12.90 -20.04
C TYR A 19 -17.41 13.19 -20.05
N GLU A 20 -17.82 14.29 -20.71
CA GLU A 20 -19.23 14.64 -20.86
C GLU A 20 -20.00 13.55 -21.62
N LYS A 21 -19.42 13.01 -22.71
CA LYS A 21 -19.99 11.87 -23.44
C LYS A 21 -20.07 10.61 -22.60
N LEU A 22 -19.06 10.30 -21.79
CA LEU A 22 -19.09 9.16 -20.87
C LEU A 22 -20.22 9.30 -19.85
N HIS A 23 -20.43 10.50 -19.31
CA HIS A 23 -21.49 10.78 -18.36
C HIS A 23 -22.88 10.67 -19.00
N LEU A 24 -23.04 11.14 -20.24
CA LEU A 24 -24.31 11.11 -20.98
C LEU A 24 -24.68 9.70 -21.48
N LEU A 25 -23.71 8.97 -22.04
CA LEU A 25 -23.93 7.69 -22.71
C LEU A 25 -23.74 6.49 -21.78
N GLY A 26 -23.05 6.68 -20.65
CA GLY A 26 -22.67 5.62 -19.73
C GLY A 26 -21.54 4.72 -20.26
N PRO A 27 -21.03 3.80 -19.42
CA PRO A 27 -19.82 3.01 -19.71
C PRO A 27 -19.97 1.96 -20.81
N VAL A 28 -21.22 1.67 -21.24
CA VAL A 28 -21.53 0.64 -22.24
C VAL A 28 -21.56 1.24 -23.66
N LEU A 29 -22.09 2.44 -23.81
CA LEU A 29 -22.25 3.11 -25.11
C LEU A 29 -21.14 4.12 -25.40
N HIS A 30 -20.32 4.46 -24.41
CA HIS A 30 -19.17 5.33 -24.57
C HIS A 30 -18.04 4.65 -25.35
N THR A 31 -17.47 5.37 -26.32
CA THR A 31 -16.35 4.88 -27.13
C THR A 31 -15.08 4.81 -26.29
N ARG A 32 -14.55 3.59 -26.12
CA ARG A 32 -13.25 3.39 -25.47
C ARG A 32 -12.14 3.83 -26.41
N LEU A 33 -11.24 4.66 -25.89
CA LEU A 33 -10.07 5.13 -26.62
C LEU A 33 -9.08 3.99 -26.87
N THR A 34 -8.53 3.94 -28.07
CA THR A 34 -7.39 3.04 -28.37
C THR A 34 -6.11 3.64 -27.81
N PRO A 35 -5.08 2.83 -27.51
CA PRO A 35 -3.81 3.34 -26.99
C PRO A 35 -3.20 4.49 -27.80
N ASP A 36 -3.26 4.40 -29.13
CA ASP A 36 -2.75 5.43 -30.04
C ASP A 36 -3.50 6.76 -29.92
N GLN A 37 -4.77 6.72 -29.51
CA GLN A 37 -5.59 7.91 -29.32
C GLN A 37 -5.39 8.54 -27.95
N VAL A 38 -4.85 7.84 -26.94
CA VAL A 38 -4.79 8.36 -25.56
C VAL A 38 -3.97 9.64 -25.45
N LEU A 39 -2.87 9.74 -26.20
CA LEU A 39 -1.99 10.91 -26.15
C LEU A 39 -2.67 12.19 -26.67
N ASP A 40 -3.60 12.07 -27.62
CA ASP A 40 -4.38 13.20 -28.16
C ASP A 40 -5.31 13.85 -27.13
N TYR A 41 -5.55 13.15 -26.02
CA TYR A 41 -6.43 13.57 -24.93
C TYR A 41 -5.63 14.19 -23.77
N LEU A 42 -4.32 14.04 -23.76
CA LEU A 42 -3.43 14.65 -22.77
C LEU A 42 -2.96 16.03 -23.27
N ASP A 43 -3.14 17.08 -22.47
CA ASP A 43 -2.56 18.40 -22.75
C ASP A 43 -1.18 18.51 -22.07
N PRO A 44 -0.07 18.41 -22.81
CA PRO A 44 1.26 18.40 -22.21
C PRO A 44 1.62 19.73 -21.55
N THR A 45 1.15 20.86 -22.08
CA THR A 45 1.47 22.20 -21.57
C THR A 45 0.75 22.44 -20.25
N LEU A 46 -0.52 22.06 -20.20
CA LEU A 46 -1.33 22.21 -19.01
C LEU A 46 -0.87 21.25 -17.90
N MET A 47 -0.58 19.99 -18.23
CA MET A 47 0.02 19.03 -17.30
C MET A 47 1.31 19.57 -16.68
N TRP A 48 2.22 20.12 -17.51
CA TRP A 48 3.48 20.69 -17.05
C TRP A 48 3.26 21.89 -16.11
N ASN A 49 2.36 22.80 -16.48
CA ASN A 49 2.05 23.98 -15.68
C ASN A 49 1.41 23.61 -14.32
N THR A 50 0.50 22.62 -14.30
CA THR A 50 -0.12 22.13 -13.05
C THR A 50 0.92 21.49 -12.12
N LEU A 51 1.85 20.71 -12.66
CA LEU A 51 2.92 20.11 -11.86
C LEU A 51 3.90 21.17 -11.31
N LEU A 52 4.17 22.24 -12.07
CA LEU A 52 5.04 23.35 -11.65
C LEU A 52 4.38 24.26 -10.61
N GLN A 53 3.07 24.51 -10.72
CA GLN A 53 2.32 25.38 -9.80
C GLN A 53 1.91 24.65 -8.51
N SER A 54 2.00 23.33 -8.49
CA SER A 54 1.80 22.51 -7.31
C SER A 54 2.98 22.65 -6.34
N GLU A 55 2.88 23.60 -5.40
CA GLU A 55 3.87 23.83 -4.33
C GLU A 55 4.08 22.60 -3.41
N GLN A 56 3.23 21.55 -3.51
CA GLN A 56 3.25 20.37 -2.65
C GLN A 56 3.06 19.06 -3.43
N THR A 57 3.68 18.92 -4.61
CA THR A 57 3.71 17.61 -5.29
C THR A 57 4.50 16.62 -4.44
N THR A 58 3.80 15.81 -3.65
CA THR A 58 4.44 14.74 -2.88
C THR A 58 5.18 13.77 -3.77
N ALA A 59 6.19 13.10 -3.20
CA ALA A 59 6.96 12.11 -3.95
C ALA A 59 6.03 11.03 -4.53
N LEU A 60 4.91 10.74 -3.86
CA LEU A 60 3.91 9.80 -4.33
C LEU A 60 3.28 10.20 -5.66
N VAL A 61 2.82 11.44 -5.79
CA VAL A 61 2.19 11.93 -7.03
C VAL A 61 3.21 12.02 -8.15
N ALA A 62 4.43 12.51 -7.84
CA ALA A 62 5.52 12.57 -8.81
C ALA A 62 5.92 11.17 -9.34
N HIS A 63 6.08 10.19 -8.44
CA HIS A 63 6.41 8.82 -8.84
C HIS A 63 5.26 8.16 -9.62
N PHE A 64 4.00 8.50 -9.31
CA PHE A 64 2.86 8.03 -10.09
C PHE A 64 3.00 8.51 -11.53
N PHE A 65 3.07 9.81 -11.76
CA PHE A 65 3.18 10.35 -13.12
C PHE A 65 4.43 9.89 -13.87
N ALA A 66 5.58 9.80 -13.19
CA ALA A 66 6.80 9.25 -13.80
C ALA A 66 6.60 7.81 -14.31
N ARG A 67 5.87 6.97 -13.54
CA ARG A 67 5.52 5.61 -13.98
C ARG A 67 4.49 5.61 -15.09
N VAL A 68 3.51 6.51 -15.02
CA VAL A 68 2.48 6.61 -16.07
C VAL A 68 3.09 7.05 -17.40
N THR A 69 4.02 8.01 -17.42
CA THR A 69 4.71 8.40 -18.65
C THR A 69 5.42 7.22 -19.31
N LYS A 70 6.06 6.36 -18.50
CA LYS A 70 6.64 5.11 -19.02
C LYS A 70 5.56 4.14 -19.49
N LEU A 71 4.47 3.99 -18.73
CA LEU A 71 3.36 3.09 -19.05
C LEU A 71 2.66 3.47 -20.35
N LEU A 72 2.52 4.76 -20.65
CA LEU A 72 1.90 5.26 -21.89
C LEU A 72 2.63 4.80 -23.16
N LEU A 73 3.93 4.45 -23.05
CA LEU A 73 4.73 3.92 -24.15
C LEU A 73 4.58 2.40 -24.32
N HIS A 74 3.90 1.73 -23.39
CA HIS A 74 3.81 0.27 -23.29
C HIS A 74 2.35 -0.18 -23.09
N PRO A 75 1.50 -0.11 -24.12
CA PRO A 75 0.10 -0.52 -24.04
C PRO A 75 -0.11 -2.01 -23.78
N GLU A 76 0.92 -2.83 -23.97
CA GLU A 76 0.95 -4.25 -23.64
C GLU A 76 0.99 -4.53 -22.13
N ASP A 77 1.33 -3.54 -21.29
CA ASP A 77 1.41 -3.73 -19.86
C ASP A 77 0.01 -3.95 -19.26
N PRO A 78 -0.20 -4.99 -18.43
CA PRO A 78 -1.49 -5.26 -17.80
C PRO A 78 -2.09 -4.11 -17.00
N VAL A 79 -1.24 -3.21 -16.48
CA VAL A 79 -1.65 -2.07 -15.66
C VAL A 79 -2.03 -0.85 -16.52
N TYR A 80 -1.74 -0.88 -17.82
CA TYR A 80 -2.06 0.18 -18.76
C TYR A 80 -3.55 0.55 -18.70
N GLN A 81 -4.41 -0.44 -18.92
CA GLN A 81 -5.85 -0.20 -19.05
C GLN A 81 -6.45 0.40 -17.76
N PRO A 82 -6.21 -0.14 -16.54
CA PRO A 82 -6.71 0.46 -15.31
C PRO A 82 -6.26 1.91 -15.09
N VAL A 83 -4.99 2.21 -15.35
CA VAL A 83 -4.39 3.54 -15.12
C VAL A 83 -4.86 4.55 -16.14
N VAL A 84 -4.85 4.20 -17.42
CA VAL A 84 -5.33 5.07 -18.50
C VAL A 84 -6.83 5.32 -18.37
N SER A 85 -7.60 4.29 -17.99
CA SER A 85 -9.03 4.46 -17.75
C SER A 85 -9.31 5.46 -16.62
N PHE A 86 -8.51 5.46 -15.55
CA PHE A 86 -8.64 6.46 -14.48
C PHE A 86 -8.33 7.86 -14.95
N LEU A 87 -7.20 7.97 -15.63
CA LEU A 87 -6.70 9.18 -16.19
C LEU A 87 -7.78 9.83 -17.08
N LEU A 88 -8.42 9.04 -17.94
CA LEU A 88 -9.54 9.47 -18.81
C LEU A 88 -10.90 9.60 -18.11
N LEU A 89 -11.06 9.03 -16.91
CA LEU A 89 -12.35 8.96 -16.23
C LEU A 89 -12.80 10.33 -15.76
N LYS A 90 -11.87 11.25 -15.47
CA LYS A 90 -12.18 12.61 -15.05
C LYS A 90 -11.22 13.60 -15.69
N PRO A 91 -11.69 14.83 -15.98
CA PRO A 91 -10.82 15.88 -16.50
C PRO A 91 -9.85 16.41 -15.44
N ASP A 92 -9.91 15.88 -14.22
CA ASP A 92 -9.07 16.26 -13.09
C ASP A 92 -8.43 15.07 -12.37
N VAL A 93 -7.19 15.26 -11.94
CA VAL A 93 -6.51 14.34 -11.02
C VAL A 93 -6.31 15.03 -9.68
N ASP A 94 -6.83 14.40 -8.64
CA ASP A 94 -6.66 14.81 -7.25
C ASP A 94 -5.23 14.54 -6.77
N LEU A 95 -4.40 15.58 -6.75
CA LEU A 95 -3.00 15.53 -6.31
C LEU A 95 -2.86 15.47 -4.78
N GLU A 96 -3.95 15.65 -4.04
CA GLU A 96 -3.94 15.59 -2.58
C GLU A 96 -4.02 14.16 -2.04
N ASN A 97 -4.22 13.17 -2.91
CA ASN A 97 -4.43 11.76 -2.56
C ASN A 97 -3.58 10.83 -3.43
N VAL A 98 -3.49 9.56 -3.02
CA VAL A 98 -2.84 8.50 -3.82
C VAL A 98 -3.69 8.18 -5.05
N PRO A 99 -3.20 8.43 -6.28
CA PRO A 99 -3.98 8.18 -7.49
C PRO A 99 -4.32 6.68 -7.63
N GLU A 100 -5.58 6.36 -7.92
CA GLU A 100 -6.12 5.01 -8.13
C GLU A 100 -5.74 3.93 -7.12
N MET A 101 -5.47 4.32 -5.88
CA MET A 101 -5.00 3.40 -4.86
C MET A 101 -5.96 2.23 -4.63
N TYR A 102 -7.26 2.50 -4.45
CA TYR A 102 -8.22 1.46 -4.08
C TYR A 102 -8.45 0.47 -5.20
N LYS A 103 -8.64 0.96 -6.43
CA LYS A 103 -8.93 0.11 -7.60
C LYS A 103 -7.76 -0.82 -7.91
N LEU A 104 -6.53 -0.31 -7.81
CA LEU A 104 -5.33 -1.11 -8.08
C LEU A 104 -5.00 -2.06 -6.92
N LEU A 105 -5.08 -1.60 -5.65
CA LEU A 105 -4.82 -2.46 -4.49
C LEU A 105 -5.84 -3.60 -4.36
N MET A 106 -7.11 -3.31 -4.63
CA MET A 106 -8.22 -4.26 -4.53
C MET A 106 -8.71 -4.64 -5.93
N SER A 107 -7.79 -4.84 -6.87
CA SER A 107 -8.14 -5.16 -8.25
C SER A 107 -8.99 -6.44 -8.32
N CYS A 108 -10.08 -6.33 -9.09
CA CYS A 108 -10.97 -7.44 -9.43
C CYS A 108 -10.68 -8.01 -10.83
N SER A 109 -9.53 -7.67 -11.42
CA SER A 109 -9.12 -8.15 -12.73
C SER A 109 -8.97 -9.68 -12.72
N THR A 110 -9.62 -10.38 -13.64
CA THR A 110 -9.65 -11.84 -13.66
C THR A 110 -8.26 -12.46 -13.86
N GLN A 111 -7.41 -11.79 -14.64
CA GLN A 111 -6.08 -12.29 -14.99
C GLN A 111 -4.94 -11.52 -14.32
N PHE A 112 -5.09 -10.20 -14.11
CA PHE A 112 -3.95 -9.33 -13.79
C PHE A 112 -4.04 -8.65 -12.41
N HIS A 113 -4.97 -9.09 -11.56
CA HIS A 113 -5.19 -8.49 -10.22
C HIS A 113 -3.92 -8.40 -9.37
N ASP A 114 -3.07 -9.43 -9.40
CA ASP A 114 -1.81 -9.44 -8.66
C ASP A 114 -0.81 -8.40 -9.18
N THR A 115 -0.68 -8.30 -10.51
CA THR A 115 0.22 -7.35 -11.17
C THR A 115 -0.18 -5.91 -10.89
N GLU A 116 -1.47 -5.60 -10.99
CA GLU A 116 -2.04 -4.28 -10.68
C GLU A 116 -1.80 -3.91 -9.21
N ARG A 117 -2.06 -4.84 -8.28
CA ARG A 117 -1.82 -4.66 -6.85
C ARG A 117 -0.35 -4.44 -6.53
N HIS A 118 0.53 -5.24 -7.13
CA HIS A 118 1.98 -5.09 -6.96
C HIS A 118 2.51 -3.79 -7.54
N TRP A 119 1.92 -3.30 -8.63
CA TRP A 119 2.29 -2.00 -9.21
C TRP A 119 1.99 -0.86 -8.22
N CYS A 120 0.79 -0.86 -7.64
CA CYS A 120 0.40 0.14 -6.64
C CYS A 120 1.23 0.04 -5.35
N LEU A 121 1.46 -1.17 -4.84
CA LEU A 121 2.28 -1.35 -3.64
C LEU A 121 3.73 -0.93 -3.85
N ARG A 122 4.31 -1.21 -5.02
CA ARG A 122 5.64 -0.72 -5.39
C ARG A 122 5.68 0.80 -5.44
N LEU A 123 4.66 1.41 -6.06
CA LEU A 123 4.56 2.87 -6.16
C LEU A 123 4.63 3.49 -4.77
N ILE A 124 3.78 3.02 -3.85
CA ILE A 124 3.74 3.52 -2.48
C ILE A 124 5.05 3.22 -1.74
N THR A 125 5.64 2.03 -1.92
CA THR A 125 6.90 1.67 -1.25
C THR A 125 8.02 2.64 -1.63
N ASP A 126 8.16 2.92 -2.92
CA ASP A 126 9.24 3.74 -3.47
C ASP A 126 9.02 5.23 -3.21
N SER A 127 7.76 5.65 -3.03
CA SER A 127 7.41 7.04 -2.83
C SER A 127 7.28 7.49 -1.36
N LEU A 128 7.45 6.61 -0.38
CA LEU A 128 7.43 6.97 1.04
C LEU A 128 8.80 7.52 1.48
N ILE A 129 9.15 8.71 0.98
CA ILE A 129 10.47 9.34 1.17
C ILE A 129 10.43 10.32 2.35
N GLU A 130 9.37 11.12 2.46
CA GLU A 130 9.18 12.17 3.46
C GLU A 130 7.98 11.87 4.38
N PRO A 131 7.91 12.50 5.57
CA PRO A 131 6.75 12.36 6.45
C PRO A 131 5.43 12.83 5.81
N ASN A 132 5.49 13.77 4.86
CA ASN A 132 4.28 14.26 4.19
C ASN A 132 3.67 13.23 3.24
N ASP A 133 4.49 12.40 2.59
CA ASP A 133 4.01 11.29 1.73
C ASP A 133 3.15 10.30 2.54
N TYR A 134 3.53 10.07 3.80
CA TYR A 134 2.72 9.27 4.72
C TYR A 134 1.37 9.92 5.02
N ASN A 135 1.31 11.24 5.19
CA ASN A 135 0.04 11.94 5.45
C ASN A 135 -0.92 11.80 4.27
N ILE A 136 -0.42 11.91 3.03
CA ILE A 136 -1.22 11.69 1.82
C ILE A 136 -1.71 10.24 1.75
N LEU A 137 -0.86 9.26 2.02
CA LEU A 137 -1.27 7.86 2.12
C LEU A 137 -2.37 7.65 3.18
N GLN A 138 -2.29 8.38 4.30
CA GLN A 138 -3.25 8.26 5.40
C GLN A 138 -4.59 8.96 5.14
N LYS A 139 -4.69 9.95 4.25
CA LYS A 139 -5.98 10.56 3.87
C LYS A 139 -6.98 9.52 3.36
N ARG A 140 -6.49 8.41 2.80
CA ARG A 140 -7.27 7.25 2.33
C ARG A 140 -7.06 6.00 3.19
N TYR A 141 -6.63 6.14 4.45
CA TYR A 141 -6.39 5.02 5.39
C TYR A 141 -5.41 3.96 4.87
N GLY A 142 -4.40 4.35 4.08
CA GLY A 142 -3.53 3.42 3.36
C GLY A 142 -2.82 2.40 4.24
N ILE A 143 -2.34 2.79 5.43
CA ILE A 143 -1.71 1.81 6.36
C ILE A 143 -2.73 0.82 6.89
N LYS A 144 -3.93 1.27 7.29
CA LYS A 144 -4.95 0.35 7.81
C LYS A 144 -5.35 -0.67 6.74
N LEU A 145 -5.43 -0.25 5.48
CA LEU A 145 -5.62 -1.14 4.34
C LEU A 145 -4.45 -2.13 4.20
N PHE A 146 -3.20 -1.68 4.30
CA PHE A 146 -2.04 -2.57 4.23
C PHE A 146 -2.04 -3.62 5.34
N LEU A 147 -2.31 -3.21 6.58
CA LEU A 147 -2.35 -4.13 7.72
C LEU A 147 -3.48 -5.17 7.56
N SER A 148 -4.63 -4.76 7.05
CA SER A 148 -5.76 -5.66 6.76
C SER A 148 -5.47 -6.59 5.57
N LEU A 149 -4.93 -6.05 4.48
CA LEU A 149 -4.60 -6.80 3.27
C LEU A 149 -3.58 -7.89 3.56
N PHE A 150 -2.57 -7.62 4.39
CA PHE A 150 -1.52 -8.59 4.73
C PHE A 150 -2.07 -9.93 5.25
N GLY A 151 -3.09 -9.87 6.11
CA GLY A 151 -3.73 -11.05 6.70
C GLY A 151 -4.81 -11.69 5.82
N SER A 152 -5.14 -11.08 4.68
CA SER A 152 -6.16 -11.61 3.78
C SER A 152 -5.66 -12.79 2.96
N SER A 153 -6.60 -13.61 2.48
CA SER A 153 -6.35 -14.70 1.54
C SER A 153 -5.94 -14.21 0.15
N ILE A 154 -6.31 -12.98 -0.20
CA ILE A 154 -6.01 -12.36 -1.50
C ILE A 154 -4.54 -11.92 -1.57
N ALA A 155 -3.88 -11.68 -0.42
CA ALA A 155 -2.49 -11.28 -0.39
C ALA A 155 -1.54 -12.47 -0.66
N ASP A 156 -0.93 -12.45 -1.84
CA ASP A 156 0.18 -13.35 -2.17
C ASP A 156 1.48 -12.97 -1.43
N ARG A 157 2.50 -13.83 -1.55
CA ARG A 157 3.79 -13.64 -0.88
C ARG A 157 4.45 -12.30 -1.25
N GLN A 158 4.32 -11.87 -2.50
CA GLN A 158 4.93 -10.63 -2.97
C GLN A 158 4.17 -9.41 -2.44
N THR A 159 2.83 -9.47 -2.37
CA THR A 159 2.01 -8.44 -1.70
C THR A 159 2.44 -8.24 -0.24
N ARG A 160 2.54 -9.34 0.52
CA ARG A 160 2.99 -9.30 1.93
C ARG A 160 4.39 -8.70 2.06
N LYS A 161 5.30 -9.04 1.13
CA LYS A 161 6.65 -8.46 1.06
C LYS A 161 6.60 -6.94 0.85
N TYR A 162 5.84 -6.44 -0.12
CA TYR A 162 5.76 -5.00 -0.36
C TYR A 162 5.13 -4.26 0.82
N ILE A 163 4.09 -4.81 1.45
CA ILE A 163 3.51 -4.22 2.66
C ILE A 163 4.57 -4.05 3.77
N LEU A 164 5.38 -5.08 4.02
CA LEU A 164 6.46 -4.99 5.00
C LEU A 164 7.53 -3.96 4.60
N LEU A 165 7.84 -3.83 3.31
CA LEU A 165 8.77 -2.83 2.80
C LEU A 165 8.21 -1.41 2.95
N SER A 166 6.92 -1.18 2.65
CA SER A 166 6.21 0.08 2.87
C SER A 166 6.22 0.48 4.35
N LEU A 167 5.88 -0.45 5.25
CA LEU A 167 5.94 -0.20 6.70
C LEU A 167 7.37 0.14 7.15
N ARG A 168 8.36 -0.57 6.60
CA ARG A 168 9.77 -0.28 6.86
C ARG A 168 10.14 1.12 6.37
N ALA A 169 9.66 1.55 5.21
CA ALA A 169 9.90 2.88 4.65
C ALA A 169 9.24 3.97 5.51
N ALA A 170 7.99 3.79 5.92
CA ALA A 170 7.28 4.71 6.80
C ALA A 170 7.97 4.88 8.18
N LEU A 171 8.52 3.79 8.74
CA LEU A 171 9.27 3.82 10.00
C LEU A 171 10.63 4.55 9.92
N GLN A 172 11.02 5.10 8.76
CA GLN A 172 12.19 5.97 8.68
C GLN A 172 12.04 7.25 9.49
N HIS A 173 10.80 7.75 9.54
CA HIS A 173 10.48 9.03 10.14
C HIS A 173 9.93 8.86 11.54
N ARG A 174 10.45 9.64 12.49
CA ARG A 174 10.08 9.54 13.91
C ARG A 174 8.61 9.89 14.16
N SER A 175 8.11 10.95 13.52
CA SER A 175 6.71 11.38 13.62
C SER A 175 5.76 10.28 13.14
N VAL A 176 6.05 9.69 11.99
CA VAL A 176 5.29 8.60 11.38
C VAL A 176 5.34 7.34 12.24
N ALA A 177 6.51 7.00 12.79
CA ALA A 177 6.63 5.85 13.70
C ALA A 177 5.72 5.99 14.93
N ASN A 178 5.66 7.17 15.56
CA ASN A 178 4.76 7.39 16.69
C ASN A 178 3.28 7.21 16.29
N ASP A 179 2.89 7.68 15.11
CA ASP A 179 1.53 7.51 14.59
C ASP A 179 1.20 6.02 14.31
N LEU A 180 2.10 5.30 13.63
CA LEU A 180 1.97 3.87 13.37
C LEU A 180 1.78 3.05 14.66
N TYR A 181 2.56 3.37 15.70
CA TYR A 181 2.48 2.67 16.96
C TYR A 181 1.22 2.96 17.75
N ARG A 182 0.82 4.24 17.81
CA ARG A 182 -0.27 4.71 18.66
C ARG A 182 -1.64 4.64 17.99
N ARG A 183 -1.73 5.09 16.74
CA ARG A 183 -3.00 5.21 16.01
C ARG A 183 -3.30 3.98 15.16
N GLN A 184 -2.26 3.35 14.60
CA GLN A 184 -2.43 2.19 13.70
C GLN A 184 -2.25 0.84 14.41
N ASN A 185 -2.03 0.82 15.73
CA ASN A 185 -1.85 -0.40 16.54
C ASN A 185 -0.81 -1.38 15.96
N LEU A 186 0.27 -0.85 15.37
CA LEU A 186 1.27 -1.67 14.66
C LEU A 186 1.87 -2.77 15.55
N HIS A 187 2.00 -2.53 16.85
CA HIS A 187 2.54 -3.49 17.81
C HIS A 187 1.69 -4.76 17.90
N SER A 188 0.36 -4.62 18.10
CA SER A 188 -0.57 -5.76 18.14
C SER A 188 -0.63 -6.48 16.80
N TRP A 189 -0.60 -5.74 15.69
CA TRP A 189 -0.60 -6.34 14.35
C TRP A 189 0.66 -7.17 14.07
N ILE A 190 1.85 -6.70 14.49
CA ILE A 190 3.10 -7.47 14.34
C ILE A 190 2.97 -8.80 15.06
N VAL A 191 2.43 -8.80 16.29
CA VAL A 191 2.23 -10.02 17.07
C VAL A 191 1.33 -11.02 16.35
N LEU A 192 0.16 -10.58 15.88
CA LEU A 192 -0.77 -11.43 15.15
C LEU A 192 -0.17 -11.96 13.85
N SER A 193 0.56 -11.12 13.13
CA SER A 193 1.16 -11.49 11.84
C SER A 193 2.29 -12.50 11.98
N LEU A 194 3.07 -12.42 13.08
CA LEU A 194 4.13 -13.38 13.37
C LEU A 194 3.60 -14.79 13.66
N GLN A 195 2.36 -14.92 14.14
CA GLN A 195 1.73 -16.24 14.35
C GLN A 195 1.43 -16.95 13.03
N VAL A 196 1.16 -16.19 11.97
CA VAL A 196 0.76 -16.74 10.67
C VAL A 196 1.97 -17.00 9.77
N GLN A 197 2.95 -16.08 9.75
CA GLN A 197 4.09 -16.21 8.85
C GLN A 197 5.33 -15.48 9.39
N PHE A 198 6.43 -16.22 9.61
CA PHE A 198 7.72 -15.62 9.92
C PHE A 198 8.51 -15.32 8.65
N SER A 199 9.08 -14.12 8.54
CA SER A 199 9.93 -13.73 7.40
C SER A 199 11.12 -12.87 7.85
N CYS A 200 12.21 -12.92 7.08
CA CYS A 200 13.37 -12.07 7.33
C CYS A 200 13.02 -10.57 7.32
N LEU A 201 11.97 -10.17 6.60
CA LEU A 201 11.49 -8.79 6.55
C LEU A 201 10.91 -8.34 7.90
N PHE A 202 10.22 -9.22 8.64
CA PHE A 202 9.82 -8.91 10.02
C PHE A 202 11.02 -8.63 10.91
N THR A 203 12.13 -9.36 10.75
CA THR A 203 13.35 -9.08 11.51
C THR A 203 13.91 -7.70 11.18
N THR A 204 13.85 -7.26 9.91
CA THR A 204 14.29 -5.91 9.52
C THR A 204 13.38 -4.82 10.08
N LEU A 205 12.07 -5.08 10.15
CA LEU A 205 11.08 -4.19 10.75
C LEU A 205 11.37 -4.02 12.25
N ILE A 206 11.50 -5.13 12.97
CA ILE A 206 11.82 -5.15 14.41
C ILE A 206 13.17 -4.48 14.70
N LYS A 207 14.20 -4.71 13.86
CA LYS A 207 15.50 -4.01 13.97
C LYS A 207 15.34 -2.50 13.82
N ARG A 208 14.54 -2.03 12.85
CA ARG A 208 14.32 -0.60 12.60
C ARG A 208 13.56 0.05 13.76
N ILE A 209 12.53 -0.63 14.26
CA ILE A 209 11.80 -0.27 15.48
C ILE A 209 12.79 -0.09 16.65
N LYS A 210 13.60 -1.12 16.95
CA LYS A 210 14.60 -1.07 18.02
C LYS A 210 15.56 0.13 17.86
N LYS A 211 15.99 0.45 16.64
CA LYS A 211 16.88 1.60 16.35
C LYS A 211 16.23 2.94 16.70
N ILE A 212 14.97 3.16 16.29
CA ILE A 212 14.22 4.40 16.57
C ILE A 212 14.11 4.61 18.09
N TRP A 213 13.76 3.55 18.81
CA TRP A 213 13.55 3.62 20.26
C TRP A 213 14.85 3.77 21.07
N ARG A 214 15.96 3.17 20.61
CA ARG A 214 17.30 3.40 21.19
C ARG A 214 17.74 4.86 21.06
N ARG A 215 17.40 5.52 19.96
CA ARG A 215 17.67 6.96 19.76
C ARG A 215 16.82 7.84 20.69
N ASN A 216 15.57 7.45 20.96
CA ASN A 216 14.69 8.18 21.88
C ASN A 216 15.11 8.11 23.35
N ALA A 217 15.56 6.93 23.82
CA ALA A 217 15.94 6.72 25.23
C ALA A 217 17.09 7.63 25.70
N LYS A 218 17.91 8.13 24.76
CA LYS A 218 19.02 9.04 25.03
C LYS A 218 18.58 10.50 25.24
N ASN A 219 17.32 10.85 24.92
CA ASN A 219 16.87 12.25 24.81
C ASN A 219 15.88 12.72 25.90
N GLY A 220 15.55 11.94 26.94
CA GLY A 220 14.74 12.49 28.05
C GLY A 220 14.13 11.47 29.02
N ALA A 221 14.45 11.63 30.30
CA ALA A 221 14.22 10.72 31.44
C ALA A 221 12.76 10.56 31.94
N ARG A 222 11.73 10.73 31.10
CA ARG A 222 10.31 10.53 31.49
C ARG A 222 9.53 9.59 30.55
N GLU A 223 10.27 8.83 29.77
CA GLU A 223 9.84 7.79 28.84
C GLU A 223 9.61 6.41 29.53
N SER A 224 9.86 6.32 30.85
CA SER A 224 9.99 5.05 31.60
C SER A 224 8.68 4.36 31.96
N GLU A 225 7.57 5.09 32.14
CA GLU A 225 6.31 4.52 32.65
C GLU A 225 5.53 3.75 31.56
N TRP A 226 5.39 4.37 30.39
CA TRP A 226 4.53 3.85 29.33
C TRP A 226 5.21 2.76 28.48
N ARG A 227 6.55 2.82 28.37
CA ARG A 227 7.39 1.78 27.75
C ARG A 227 7.36 0.46 28.52
N LYS A 228 7.14 0.48 29.83
CA LYS A 228 6.95 -0.74 30.63
C LYS A 228 5.56 -1.31 30.40
N ASN A 229 4.51 -0.48 30.37
CA ASN A 229 3.13 -0.95 30.31
C ASN A 229 2.73 -1.59 28.96
N ILE A 230 3.10 -0.99 27.82
CA ILE A 230 2.80 -1.57 26.49
C ILE A 230 3.65 -2.82 26.24
N THR A 231 4.94 -2.78 26.56
CA THR A 231 5.85 -3.92 26.38
C THR A 231 5.50 -5.07 27.32
N GLN A 232 5.05 -4.82 28.55
CA GLN A 232 4.72 -5.86 29.53
C GLN A 232 3.40 -6.57 29.21
N ASN A 233 2.36 -5.86 28.79
CA ASN A 233 1.10 -6.49 28.36
C ASN A 233 1.27 -7.24 27.02
N THR A 234 2.08 -6.70 26.10
CA THR A 234 2.38 -7.41 24.83
C THR A 234 3.27 -8.63 25.07
N CYS A 235 4.25 -8.56 26.00
CA CYS A 235 5.13 -9.68 26.37
C CYS A 235 4.45 -10.75 27.23
N GLN A 236 3.46 -10.43 28.08
CA GLN A 236 2.68 -11.44 28.81
C GLN A 236 1.78 -12.26 27.89
N ILE A 237 1.13 -11.61 26.92
CA ILE A 237 0.28 -12.28 25.92
C ILE A 237 1.13 -13.10 24.93
N LEU A 238 2.36 -12.64 24.63
CA LEU A 238 3.34 -13.35 23.80
C LEU A 238 3.96 -14.56 24.53
N GLY A 239 4.37 -14.44 25.79
CA GLY A 239 5.05 -15.51 26.53
C GLY A 239 4.15 -16.72 26.80
N SER A 240 2.89 -16.48 27.17
CA SER A 240 1.90 -17.53 27.42
C SER A 240 1.52 -18.30 26.15
N LYS A 241 1.38 -17.63 25.00
CA LYS A 241 1.03 -18.28 23.72
C LYS A 241 2.22 -18.94 23.02
N VAL A 242 3.43 -18.39 23.14
CA VAL A 242 4.65 -18.99 22.56
C VAL A 242 5.05 -20.26 23.30
N CYS A 243 4.95 -20.31 24.63
CA CYS A 243 5.17 -21.56 25.38
C CYS A 243 4.16 -22.64 24.99
N TYR A 244 2.87 -22.30 24.87
CA TYR A 244 1.83 -23.23 24.42
C TYR A 244 2.09 -23.81 23.01
N CYS A 245 2.46 -22.98 22.04
CA CYS A 245 2.80 -23.46 20.69
C CYS A 245 4.10 -24.28 20.66
N PHE A 246 5.08 -23.97 21.50
CA PHE A 246 6.31 -24.76 21.63
C PHE A 246 6.05 -26.13 22.25
N GLU A 247 5.24 -26.20 23.31
CA GLU A 247 4.86 -27.46 23.96
C GLU A 247 4.11 -28.39 22.99
N GLN A 248 3.18 -27.87 22.19
CA GLN A 248 2.50 -28.66 21.14
C GLN A 248 3.45 -29.20 20.08
N SER A 249 4.39 -28.38 19.59
CA SER A 249 5.36 -28.82 18.59
C SER A 249 6.36 -29.86 19.10
N MET A 250 6.68 -29.83 20.41
CA MET A 250 7.56 -30.82 21.05
C MET A 250 6.82 -32.15 21.24
N PHE A 251 5.55 -32.14 21.63
CA PHE A 251 4.71 -33.34 21.73
C PHE A 251 4.55 -34.08 20.39
N ASP A 252 4.34 -33.35 19.29
CA ASP A 252 4.25 -33.92 17.93
C ASP A 252 5.57 -34.51 17.44
N SER A 253 6.71 -33.95 17.85
CA SER A 253 8.03 -34.48 17.50
C SER A 253 8.48 -35.67 18.35
N THR A 254 7.96 -35.82 19.58
CA THR A 254 8.22 -37.00 20.44
C THR A 254 7.26 -38.17 20.21
N SER A 255 6.12 -37.94 19.55
CA SER A 255 5.13 -38.98 19.21
C SER A 255 5.32 -39.57 17.81
N GLY A 256 6.49 -39.36 17.19
CA GLY A 256 6.97 -40.11 16.02
C GLY A 256 7.29 -41.58 16.36
N ALA A 257 6.28 -42.38 16.66
CA ALA A 257 6.35 -43.83 16.62
C ALA A 257 5.15 -44.40 15.84
N ASN A 258 5.49 -45.07 14.74
CA ASN A 258 4.67 -45.95 13.90
C ASN A 258 3.63 -45.32 12.96
N PHE A 259 4.10 -45.02 11.74
CA PHE A 259 3.29 -45.23 10.54
C PHE A 259 3.15 -46.73 10.24
N PRO A 260 1.95 -47.23 9.94
CA PRO A 260 1.77 -48.23 8.91
C PRO A 260 1.20 -47.59 7.63
N ARG A 261 1.78 -48.00 6.50
CA ARG A 261 1.29 -47.76 5.14
C ARG A 261 -0.08 -48.43 4.91
N SER A 262 -0.78 -47.93 3.89
CA SER A 262 -1.97 -48.48 3.20
C SER A 262 -3.32 -48.01 3.79
N ARG A 263 -4.34 -47.57 3.05
CA ARG A 263 -4.71 -47.68 1.62
C ARG A 263 -5.42 -46.39 1.17
N LEU A 264 -5.04 -45.87 0.01
CA LEU A 264 -5.97 -45.19 -0.89
C LEU A 264 -6.54 -46.28 -1.80
N LEU A 265 -7.86 -46.48 -1.76
CA LEU A 265 -8.76 -46.80 -2.88
C LEU A 265 -10.18 -47.02 -2.32
N ASP A 266 -11.16 -46.52 -3.09
CA ASP A 266 -12.61 -46.72 -3.03
C ASP A 266 -13.46 -45.89 -2.05
N ARG A 267 -13.93 -44.73 -2.52
CA ARG A 267 -15.30 -44.54 -3.08
C ARG A 267 -15.50 -43.13 -3.61
#